data_AF-A0A657B450-F1
#
_entry.id   AF-A0A657B450-F1
#
_cell.length_a   1.000
_cell.length_b   1.000
_cell.length_c   1.000
_cell.angle_alpha   90.00
_cell.angle_beta   90.00
_cell.angle_gamma   90.00
#
_symmetry.space_group_name_H-M   'P 1'
#
loop_
_entity.id
_entity.type
_entity.pdbx_description
1 polymer ?
#
loop_
_entity_poly.entity_id
_entity_poly.type
_entity_poly.pdbx_seq_one_letter_code
_entity_poly.pdbx_strand_id
1 'polypeptide(L)'
;MNSDVIKQALTRSIDSLPKHAQDITIQLNPQDKTYVVDLIQTLSPEATVRPNAAIARGGCIIETTDQVLDYTVEKRYQLAVQSMLMDAAKAQNFEVHQETPDSMQTHTDYSSALLSEGQQLAEQEQVQGNIPNDSESNVHATSDQVDGEEKRSMEQESPSDSSSDETEIEPGPEHE
;
A
#
# COMPACT_ATOMS: atom_id res chain seq x y z
N MET A 1 20.08 -6.71 -23.90
CA MET A 1 18.95 -6.45 -22.99
C MET A 1 19.54 -6.18 -21.62
N ASN A 2 19.27 -5.04 -20.99
CA ASN A 2 20.01 -4.61 -19.79
C ASN A 2 19.40 -5.22 -18.52
N SER A 3 19.80 -6.46 -18.20
CA SER A 3 19.39 -7.16 -16.96
C SER A 3 19.69 -6.33 -15.70
N ASP A 4 20.70 -5.48 -15.74
CA ASP A 4 21.08 -4.62 -14.61
C ASP A 4 19.98 -3.63 -14.22
N VAL A 5 19.17 -3.17 -15.19
CA VAL A 5 18.10 -2.20 -14.93
C VAL A 5 17.01 -2.81 -14.06
N ILE A 6 16.58 -4.05 -14.37
CA ILE A 6 15.56 -4.73 -13.57
C ILE A 6 16.09 -5.12 -12.19
N LYS A 7 17.35 -5.56 -12.11
CA LYS A 7 17.99 -5.89 -10.83
C LYS A 7 18.05 -4.67 -9.92
N GLN A 8 18.47 -3.52 -10.45
CA GLN A 8 18.53 -2.28 -9.69
C GLN A 8 17.13 -1.80 -9.28
N ALA A 9 16.14 -1.90 -10.16
CA ALA A 9 14.76 -1.55 -9.83
C ALA A 9 14.27 -2.42 -8.66
N LEU A 10 14.43 -3.74 -8.77
CA LEU A 10 14.02 -4.69 -7.74
C LEU A 10 14.68 -4.42 -6.38
N THR A 11 16.00 -4.24 -6.34
CA THR A 11 16.72 -3.95 -5.09
C THR A 11 16.17 -2.67 -4.45
N ARG A 12 16.00 -1.60 -5.22
CA ARG A 12 15.43 -0.34 -4.69
C ARG A 12 14.00 -0.50 -4.20
N SER A 13 13.19 -1.26 -4.93
CA SER A 13 11.79 -1.49 -4.54
C SER A 13 11.71 -2.28 -3.24
N ILE A 14 12.51 -3.33 -3.07
CA ILE A 14 12.56 -4.13 -1.83
C ILE A 14 13.13 -3.30 -0.67
N ASP A 15 14.21 -2.54 -0.90
CA ASP A 15 14.80 -1.66 0.12
C ASP A 15 13.84 -0.57 0.59
N SER A 16 12.87 -0.18 -0.25
CA SER A 16 11.83 0.79 0.11
C SER A 16 10.65 0.19 0.89
N LEU A 17 10.59 -1.14 1.05
CA LEU A 17 9.55 -1.78 1.86
C LEU A 17 9.84 -1.58 3.37
N PRO A 18 8.80 -1.45 4.20
CA PRO A 18 8.91 -1.55 5.65
C PRO A 18 9.51 -2.90 6.07
N LYS A 19 10.26 -2.92 7.17
CA LYS A 19 10.95 -4.12 7.69
C LYS A 19 10.03 -5.31 8.04
N HIS A 20 8.72 -5.09 8.14
CA HIS A 20 7.72 -6.09 8.50
C HIS A 20 6.68 -6.30 7.39
N ALA A 21 7.01 -5.96 6.14
CA ALA A 21 6.15 -6.24 5.00
C ALA A 21 5.84 -7.75 4.92
N GLN A 22 4.56 -8.09 4.86
CA GLN A 22 4.08 -9.47 4.72
C GLN A 22 3.50 -9.68 3.32
N ASP A 23 3.42 -10.94 2.90
CA ASP A 23 2.82 -11.38 1.64
C ASP A 23 3.32 -10.65 0.39
N ILE A 24 4.65 -10.56 0.26
CA ILE A 24 5.29 -9.87 -0.86
C ILE A 24 5.02 -10.63 -2.17
N THR A 25 4.29 -10.00 -3.09
CA THR A 25 4.05 -10.48 -4.45
C THR A 25 4.73 -9.55 -5.45
N ILE A 26 5.62 -10.09 -6.27
CA ILE A 26 6.39 -9.35 -7.25
C ILE A 26 5.86 -9.67 -8.64
N GLN A 27 5.25 -8.68 -9.29
CA GLN A 27 4.80 -8.76 -10.67
C GLN A 27 5.85 -8.18 -11.61
N LEU A 28 6.21 -8.92 -12.66
CA LEU A 28 7.16 -8.44 -13.67
C LEU A 28 6.96 -9.12 -15.02
N ASN A 29 7.61 -8.58 -16.05
CA ASN A 29 7.54 -9.16 -17.39
C ASN A 29 8.07 -10.61 -17.41
N PRO A 30 7.40 -11.57 -18.08
CA PRO A 30 7.85 -12.96 -18.15
C PRO A 30 9.28 -13.14 -18.66
N GLN A 31 9.74 -12.24 -19.54
CA GLN A 31 11.09 -12.27 -20.09
C GLN A 31 12.17 -11.92 -19.07
N ASP A 32 11.82 -11.15 -18.03
CA ASP A 32 12.77 -10.69 -17.04
C ASP A 32 12.89 -11.66 -15.85
N LYS A 33 11.88 -12.52 -15.65
CA LYS A 33 11.82 -13.53 -14.57
C LYS A 33 13.08 -14.39 -14.48
N THR A 34 13.55 -14.91 -15.61
CA THR A 34 14.72 -15.79 -15.66
C THR A 34 15.99 -15.13 -15.14
N TYR A 35 16.08 -13.79 -15.20
CA TYR A 35 17.29 -13.05 -14.81
C TYR A 35 17.27 -12.57 -13.35
N VAL A 36 16.10 -12.55 -12.72
CA VAL A 36 15.92 -11.95 -11.39
C VAL A 36 15.42 -12.94 -10.34
N VAL A 37 15.05 -14.16 -10.72
CA VAL A 37 14.56 -15.17 -9.77
C VAL A 37 15.57 -15.45 -8.65
N ASP A 38 16.85 -15.63 -8.98
CA ASP A 38 17.91 -15.88 -7.99
C ASP A 38 18.12 -14.67 -7.06
N LEU A 39 17.97 -13.46 -7.62
CA LEU A 39 18.09 -12.22 -6.88
C LEU A 39 16.92 -12.07 -5.89
N ILE A 40 15.69 -12.36 -6.32
CA ILE A 40 14.50 -12.35 -5.47
C ILE A 40 14.67 -13.34 -4.33
N GLN A 41 15.09 -14.57 -4.62
CA GLN A 41 15.32 -15.61 -3.61
C GLN A 41 16.36 -15.18 -2.56
N THR A 42 17.35 -14.38 -2.96
CA THR A 42 18.40 -13.87 -2.06
C THR A 42 17.92 -12.70 -1.20
N LEU A 43 17.12 -11.79 -1.75
CA LEU A 43 16.67 -10.58 -1.06
C LEU A 43 15.44 -10.82 -0.19
N SER A 44 14.46 -11.56 -0.70
CA SER A 44 13.22 -11.90 0.00
C SER A 44 12.79 -13.31 -0.39
N PRO A 45 13.18 -14.33 0.39
CA PRO A 45 12.89 -15.73 0.10
C PRO A 45 11.39 -16.06 0.22
N GLU A 46 10.62 -15.26 0.96
CA GLU A 46 9.16 -15.39 1.07
C GLU A 46 8.38 -14.74 -0.09
N ALA A 47 9.05 -14.02 -0.98
CA ALA A 47 8.37 -13.31 -2.07
C ALA A 47 7.85 -14.26 -3.16
N THR A 48 6.59 -14.06 -3.56
CA THR A 48 5.96 -14.80 -4.65
C THR A 48 6.12 -14.05 -5.98
N VAL A 49 6.60 -14.74 -7.02
CA VAL A 49 6.83 -14.12 -8.34
C VAL A 49 5.68 -14.42 -9.31
N ARG A 50 5.00 -13.36 -9.78
CA ARG A 50 3.90 -13.45 -10.74
C ARG A 50 4.30 -12.84 -12.09
N PRO A 51 4.39 -13.64 -13.18
CA PRO A 51 4.61 -13.08 -14.51
C PRO A 51 3.41 -12.25 -14.97
N ASN A 52 3.65 -11.06 -15.49
CA ASN A 52 2.64 -10.16 -16.04
C ASN A 52 3.15 -9.50 -17.33
N ALA A 53 2.52 -9.83 -18.47
CA ALA A 53 2.93 -9.35 -19.78
C ALA A 53 2.54 -7.88 -20.06
N ALA A 54 1.63 -7.30 -19.26
CA ALA A 54 1.26 -5.89 -19.38
C ALA A 54 2.37 -4.95 -18.87
N ILE A 55 3.27 -5.45 -18.02
CA ILE A 55 4.40 -4.69 -17.50
C ILE A 55 5.51 -4.66 -18.56
N ALA A 56 5.98 -3.46 -18.90
CA ALA A 56 7.12 -3.29 -19.78
C ALA A 56 8.39 -3.91 -19.18
N ARG A 57 9.28 -4.39 -20.06
CA ARG A 57 10.54 -4.99 -19.63
C ARG A 57 11.40 -3.99 -18.87
N GLY A 58 12.04 -4.43 -17.79
CA GLY A 58 12.82 -3.55 -16.91
C GLY A 58 11.99 -2.80 -15.86
N GLY A 59 10.70 -3.14 -15.72
CA GLY A 59 9.82 -2.66 -14.66
C GLY A 59 9.27 -3.80 -13.82
N CYS A 60 8.83 -3.48 -12.61
CA CYS A 60 8.14 -4.40 -11.71
C CYS A 60 7.12 -3.66 -10.85
N ILE A 61 6.12 -4.38 -10.37
CA ILE A 61 5.17 -3.93 -9.36
C ILE A 61 5.34 -4.87 -8.15
N ILE A 62 5.49 -4.31 -6.97
CA ILE A 62 5.54 -5.08 -5.73
C ILE A 62 4.27 -4.80 -4.94
N GLU A 63 3.55 -5.85 -4.59
CA GLU A 63 2.35 -5.80 -3.77
C GLU A 63 2.66 -6.47 -2.43
N THR A 64 2.28 -5.83 -1.34
CA THR A 64 2.27 -6.41 0.01
C THR A 64 0.85 -6.33 0.55
N THR A 65 0.63 -6.82 1.77
CA THR A 65 -0.69 -6.72 2.42
C THR A 65 -1.19 -5.26 2.55
N ASP A 66 -0.29 -4.31 2.77
CA ASP A 66 -0.57 -2.93 3.16
C ASP A 66 -0.23 -1.87 2.09
N GLN A 67 0.51 -2.22 1.05
CA GLN A 67 0.95 -1.27 0.03
C GLN A 67 1.21 -1.91 -1.34
N VAL A 68 1.17 -1.06 -2.37
CA VAL A 68 1.55 -1.41 -3.73
C VAL A 68 2.58 -0.42 -4.23
N LEU A 69 3.77 -0.92 -4.58
CA LEU A 69 4.88 -0.14 -5.10
C LEU A 69 4.98 -0.34 -6.61
N ASP A 70 4.70 0.74 -7.34
CA ASP A 70 4.85 0.79 -8.79
C ASP A 70 6.26 1.28 -9.18
N TYR A 71 7.08 0.35 -9.68
CA TYR A 71 8.41 0.60 -10.24
C TYR A 71 8.46 0.28 -11.74
N THR A 72 7.33 0.43 -12.42
CA THR A 72 7.26 0.34 -13.88
C THR A 72 8.15 1.40 -14.55
N VAL A 73 8.51 1.15 -15.81
CA VAL A 73 9.34 2.08 -16.59
C VAL A 73 8.61 3.41 -16.77
N GLU A 74 7.31 3.32 -16.99
CA GLU A 74 6.37 4.42 -17.16
C GLU A 74 6.34 5.29 -15.90
N LYS A 75 6.20 4.68 -14.72
CA LYS A 75 6.17 5.43 -13.46
C LYS A 75 7.50 6.12 -13.19
N ARG A 76 8.63 5.45 -13.44
CA ARG A 76 9.96 6.06 -13.27
C ARG A 76 10.20 7.19 -14.25
N TYR A 77 9.69 7.09 -15.47
CA TYR A 77 9.73 8.19 -16.43
C TYR A 77 8.92 9.39 -15.93
N GLN A 78 7.69 9.17 -15.47
CA GLN A 78 6.85 10.24 -14.90
C GLN A 78 7.54 10.93 -13.73
N LEU A 79 8.12 10.16 -12.80
CA LEU A 79 8.85 10.69 -11.65
C LEU A 79 10.09 11.49 -12.09
N ALA A 80 10.87 10.98 -13.05
CA ALA A 80 12.05 11.67 -13.56
C ALA A 80 11.69 13.00 -14.23
N VAL A 81 10.67 13.01 -15.09
CA VAL A 81 10.18 14.23 -15.74
C VAL A 81 9.68 15.23 -14.71
N GLN A 82 8.89 14.77 -13.74
CA GLN A 82 8.40 15.62 -12.65
C GLN A 82 9.56 16.23 -11.85
N SER A 83 10.57 15.44 -11.48
CA SER A 83 11.77 15.93 -10.79
C SER A 83 12.49 16.99 -11.61
N MET A 84 12.71 16.75 -12.91
CA MET A 84 13.37 17.72 -13.79
C MET A 84 12.60 19.04 -13.89
N LEU A 85 11.26 18.98 -13.97
CA LEU A 85 10.41 20.18 -13.99
C LEU A 85 10.46 20.92 -12.65
N MET A 86 10.42 20.20 -11.52
CA MET A 86 10.56 20.80 -10.19
C MET A 86 11.93 21.47 -10.01
N ASP A 87 13.00 20.84 -10.46
CA ASP A 87 14.36 21.37 -10.38
C ASP A 87 14.52 22.62 -11.26
N ALA A 88 13.93 22.61 -12.47
CA ALA A 88 13.89 23.78 -13.34
C ALA A 88 13.07 24.94 -12.75
N ALA A 89 11.91 24.64 -12.14
CA ALA A 89 11.08 25.65 -11.46
C ALA A 89 11.82 26.29 -10.29
N LYS A 90 12.50 25.49 -9.46
CA LYS A 90 13.37 25.99 -8.37
C LYS A 90 14.50 26.85 -8.91
N ALA A 91 15.16 26.43 -9.98
CA ALA A 91 16.28 27.15 -10.59
C ALA A 91 15.88 28.50 -11.20
N GLN A 92 14.65 28.62 -11.71
CA GLN A 92 14.11 29.86 -12.27
C GLN A 92 13.35 30.72 -11.24
N ASN A 93 13.38 30.34 -9.95
CA ASN A 93 12.57 30.93 -8.88
C ASN A 93 11.09 31.07 -9.29
N PHE A 94 10.62 30.13 -10.11
CA PHE A 94 9.21 30.00 -10.44
C PHE A 94 8.56 29.50 -9.17
N GLU A 95 7.93 30.40 -8.42
CA GLU A 95 7.01 30.02 -7.36
C GLU A 95 5.91 29.18 -8.01
N VAL A 96 6.09 27.85 -7.96
CA VAL A 96 4.96 26.95 -7.90
C VAL A 96 4.21 27.41 -6.67
N HIS A 97 3.20 28.24 -6.88
CA HIS A 97 2.32 28.73 -5.83
C HIS A 97 1.74 27.49 -5.17
N GLN A 98 2.36 27.04 -4.07
CA GLN A 98 1.62 26.31 -3.05
C GLN A 98 0.54 27.29 -2.65
N GLU A 99 -0.72 26.94 -2.94
CA GLU A 99 -1.86 27.73 -2.52
C GLU A 99 -1.83 27.79 -0.99
N THR A 100 -1.18 28.83 -0.47
CA THR A 100 -1.19 29.14 0.95
C THR A 100 -2.61 29.58 1.32
N PRO A 101 -3.04 29.41 2.59
CA PRO A 101 -4.36 29.87 3.03
C PRO A 101 -4.66 31.33 2.65
N ASP A 102 -3.61 32.17 2.64
CA ASP A 102 -3.69 33.59 2.27
C ASP A 102 -4.03 33.83 0.78
N SER A 103 -3.68 32.91 -0.12
CA SER A 103 -4.07 32.98 -1.54
C SER A 103 -5.48 32.46 -1.81
N MET A 104 -6.11 31.75 -0.87
CA MET A 104 -7.53 31.34 -0.95
C MET A 104 -8.50 32.42 -0.43
N GLN A 105 -7.99 33.47 0.24
CA GLN A 105 -8.79 34.55 0.81
C GLN A 105 -9.56 35.37 -0.25
N THR A 106 -9.24 35.19 -1.54
CA THR A 106 -9.87 35.92 -2.65
C THR A 106 -11.16 35.26 -3.17
N HIS A 107 -11.54 34.08 -2.66
CA HIS A 107 -12.74 33.36 -3.12
C HIS A 107 -13.90 33.28 -2.10
N THR A 108 -13.73 33.87 -0.91
CA THR A 108 -14.78 33.87 0.12
C THR A 108 -15.29 35.29 0.34
N ASP A 109 -16.54 35.56 -0.08
CA ASP A 109 -17.29 36.81 0.20
C ASP A 109 -17.62 37.01 1.70
N TYR A 110 -17.10 36.15 2.59
CA TYR A 110 -17.25 36.29 4.02
C TYR A 110 -16.21 37.28 4.56
N SER A 111 -16.66 38.48 4.93
CA SER A 111 -15.85 39.48 5.60
C SER A 111 -15.18 38.90 6.84
N SER A 112 -13.86 39.07 6.98
CA SER A 112 -13.07 38.65 8.15
C SER A 112 -13.65 39.14 9.49
N ALA A 113 -14.41 40.24 9.46
CA ALA A 113 -15.16 40.75 10.60
C ALA A 113 -16.19 39.75 11.17
N LEU A 114 -16.92 39.01 10.33
CA LEU A 114 -17.96 38.07 10.78
C LEU A 114 -17.37 36.80 11.43
N LEU A 115 -16.22 36.33 10.91
CA LEU A 115 -15.50 35.19 11.48
C LEU A 115 -14.90 35.54 12.84
N SER A 116 -14.34 36.74 12.97
CA SER A 116 -13.78 37.22 14.24
C SER A 116 -14.84 37.44 15.31
N GLU A 117 -16.04 37.87 14.91
CA GLU A 117 -17.19 38.03 15.80
C GLU A 117 -17.73 36.68 16.30
N GLY A 118 -17.82 35.67 15.42
CA GLY A 118 -18.22 34.31 15.80
C GLY A 118 -17.25 33.66 16.81
N GLN A 119 -15.95 33.92 16.68
CA GLN A 119 -14.95 33.41 17.61
C GLN A 119 -15.06 34.06 19.00
N GLN A 120 -15.32 35.38 19.06
CA GLN A 120 -15.51 36.12 20.30
C GLN A 120 -16.80 35.75 21.05
N LEU A 121 -17.84 35.33 20.33
CA LEU A 121 -19.08 34.83 20.93
C LEU A 121 -18.88 33.43 21.54
N ALA A 122 -18.10 32.56 20.88
CA ALA A 122 -17.77 31.22 21.40
C ALA A 122 -16.90 31.26 22.68
N GLU A 123 -16.04 32.27 22.83
CA GLU A 123 -15.19 32.44 24.02
C GLU A 123 -15.94 33.01 25.23
N GLN A 124 -17.08 33.68 25.04
CA GLN A 124 -17.86 34.29 26.13
C GLN A 124 -18.78 33.29 26.86
N GLU A 125 -19.05 32.10 26.29
CA GLU A 125 -19.92 31.09 26.92
C GLU A 125 -19.20 30.16 27.93
N GLN A 126 -17.89 30.30 28.16
CA GLN A 126 -17.10 29.39 29.01
C GLN A 126 -16.78 29.92 30.43
N VAL A 127 -17.22 31.12 30.84
CA VAL A 127 -16.74 31.77 32.09
C VAL A 127 -17.71 31.70 33.29
N GLN A 128 -18.85 31.00 33.21
CA GLN A 128 -19.78 30.92 34.36
C GLN A 128 -20.22 29.48 34.68
N GLY A 129 -19.35 28.75 35.39
CA GLY A 129 -19.70 27.45 35.98
C GLY A 129 -18.61 26.91 36.91
N ASN A 130 -18.47 27.48 38.11
CA ASN A 130 -17.44 27.10 39.07
C ASN A 130 -18.04 26.78 40.45
N ILE A 131 -18.40 25.51 40.72
CA ILE A 131 -18.40 24.94 42.09
C ILE A 131 -18.19 23.40 42.00
N PRO A 132 -17.74 22.70 43.07
CA PRO A 132 -16.36 22.25 43.22
C PRO A 132 -16.24 20.72 43.37
N ASN A 133 -15.00 20.26 43.26
CA ASN A 133 -14.56 18.91 43.58
C ASN A 133 -14.79 18.58 45.07
N ASP A 134 -15.48 17.49 45.36
CA ASP A 134 -15.44 16.85 46.68
C ASP A 134 -15.25 15.33 46.52
N SER A 135 -14.36 14.84 47.38
CA SER A 135 -13.70 13.55 47.36
C SER A 135 -14.57 12.37 47.84
N GLU A 136 -14.14 11.17 47.43
CA GLU A 136 -14.26 9.87 48.10
C GLU A 136 -15.65 9.21 48.23
N SER A 137 -15.83 8.06 47.57
CA SER A 137 -15.97 6.77 48.30
C SER A 137 -15.77 5.53 47.43
N ASN A 138 -14.87 4.70 47.93
CA ASN A 138 -14.57 3.30 47.64
C ASN A 138 -15.76 2.36 47.93
N VAL A 139 -16.03 1.37 47.06
CA VAL A 139 -16.40 -0.05 47.36
C VAL A 139 -16.49 -0.82 46.03
N HIS A 140 -15.61 -1.79 45.72
CA HIS A 140 -15.47 -3.16 46.22
C HIS A 140 -16.23 -4.21 45.39
N ALA A 141 -15.45 -5.11 44.76
CA ALA A 141 -15.71 -6.51 44.34
C ALA A 141 -16.98 -6.80 43.49
N THR A 142 -17.03 -7.75 42.55
CA THR A 142 -16.69 -9.17 42.69
C THR A 142 -16.34 -9.80 41.33
N SER A 143 -15.65 -10.93 41.41
CA SER A 143 -15.51 -11.96 40.37
C SER A 143 -16.82 -12.35 39.70
N ASP A 144 -16.77 -12.89 38.48
CA ASP A 144 -17.06 -14.32 38.30
C ASP A 144 -16.59 -14.87 36.93
N GLN A 145 -15.96 -16.04 37.01
CA GLN A 145 -15.62 -16.93 35.90
C GLN A 145 -16.90 -17.62 35.40
N VAL A 146 -16.97 -17.93 34.10
CA VAL A 146 -17.69 -19.14 33.65
C VAL A 146 -16.91 -19.80 32.52
N ASP A 147 -16.20 -20.87 32.87
CA ASP A 147 -15.81 -21.98 31.99
C ASP A 147 -17.07 -22.71 31.50
N GLY A 148 -17.01 -23.25 30.29
CA GLY A 148 -18.08 -24.11 29.76
C GLY A 148 -17.73 -24.76 28.44
N GLU A 149 -17.10 -25.93 28.52
CA GLU A 149 -16.93 -26.92 27.45
C GLU A 149 -18.26 -27.27 26.76
N GLU A 150 -18.25 -27.50 25.45
CA GLU A 150 -19.00 -28.64 24.92
C GLU A 150 -18.34 -29.25 23.69
N LYS A 151 -18.17 -30.58 23.76
CA LYS A 151 -17.59 -31.48 22.79
C LYS A 151 -18.60 -31.81 21.69
N ARG A 152 -18.15 -32.02 20.46
CA ARG A 152 -18.69 -33.13 19.65
C ARG A 152 -17.75 -33.60 18.54
N SER A 153 -17.26 -34.81 18.74
CA SER A 153 -16.70 -35.74 17.75
C SER A 153 -17.70 -36.02 16.63
N MET A 154 -17.25 -36.28 15.40
CA MET A 154 -17.37 -37.60 14.75
C MET A 154 -16.73 -37.60 13.36
N GLU A 155 -16.02 -38.68 13.12
CA GLU A 155 -15.42 -39.28 11.92
C GLU A 155 -16.13 -39.01 10.56
N GLN A 156 -15.34 -38.95 9.47
CA GLN A 156 -15.31 -40.04 8.48
C GLN A 156 -14.23 -39.87 7.39
N GLU A 157 -13.55 -40.99 7.13
CA GLU A 157 -12.66 -41.33 6.02
C GLU A 157 -13.32 -41.00 4.65
N SER A 158 -12.61 -40.61 3.59
CA SER A 158 -11.74 -41.49 2.79
C SER A 158 -11.05 -40.68 1.68
N PRO A 159 -9.91 -41.16 1.15
CA PRO A 159 -9.12 -40.50 0.12
C PRO A 159 -9.61 -40.87 -1.29
N SER A 160 -9.46 -39.95 -2.26
CA SER A 160 -9.48 -40.32 -3.68
C SER A 160 -8.26 -39.73 -4.37
N ASP A 161 -7.27 -40.61 -4.48
CA ASP A 161 -6.14 -40.57 -5.38
C ASP A 161 -6.64 -40.59 -6.84
N SER A 162 -6.03 -39.80 -7.71
CA SER A 162 -6.23 -39.87 -9.16
C SER A 162 -4.90 -39.62 -9.84
N SER A 163 -4.08 -40.67 -9.87
CA SER A 163 -2.91 -40.81 -10.72
C SER A 163 -3.30 -41.12 -12.17
N SER A 164 -2.76 -40.31 -13.08
CA SER A 164 -2.03 -40.68 -14.30
C SER A 164 -2.68 -41.40 -15.51
N ASP A 165 -2.01 -41.10 -16.65
CA ASP A 165 -1.91 -41.78 -17.95
C ASP A 165 -2.91 -41.36 -19.04
N GLU A 166 -2.50 -40.55 -20.02
CA GLU A 166 -1.60 -40.80 -21.17
C GLU A 166 -2.23 -41.68 -22.27
N THR A 167 -2.65 -41.04 -23.38
CA THR A 167 -2.59 -41.57 -24.76
C THR A 167 -2.82 -40.38 -25.73
N GLU A 168 -1.79 -39.86 -26.42
CA GLU A 168 -1.42 -40.18 -27.83
C GLU A 168 -2.56 -39.82 -28.82
N ILE A 169 -2.48 -38.90 -29.80
CA ILE A 169 -1.60 -38.80 -30.99
C ILE A 169 -2.04 -37.55 -31.82
N GLU A 170 -1.11 -36.72 -32.29
CA GLU A 170 -1.25 -35.89 -33.53
C GLU A 170 -0.87 -36.76 -34.75
N PRO A 171 -1.31 -36.53 -36.02
CA PRO A 171 -1.44 -35.22 -36.69
C PRO A 171 -2.64 -35.09 -37.68
N GLY A 172 -2.77 -33.93 -38.37
CA GLY A 172 -3.86 -33.52 -39.31
C GLY A 172 -4.01 -34.34 -40.62
N PRO A 173 -4.50 -33.81 -41.77
CA PRO A 173 -4.86 -32.42 -42.12
C PRO A 173 -6.19 -32.25 -42.94
N GLU A 174 -6.46 -30.98 -43.34
CA GLU A 174 -7.12 -30.46 -44.57
C GLU A 174 -8.53 -30.89 -45.03
N HIS A 175 -9.43 -29.89 -45.21
CA HIS A 175 -10.44 -29.75 -46.28
C HIS A 175 -10.98 -28.29 -46.20
N GLU A 176 -10.69 -27.40 -47.14
CA GLU A 176 -11.29 -27.18 -48.49
C GLU A 176 -12.30 -26.02 -48.46
#